data_AF-I0SHZ3-F1
#
_entry.id   AF-I0SHZ3-F1
#
_cell.length_a   1.000
_cell.length_b   1.000
_cell.length_c   1.000
_cell.angle_alpha   90.00
_cell.angle_beta   90.00
_cell.angle_gamma   90.00
#
_symmetry.space_group_name_H-M   'P 1'
#
loop_
_entity.id
_entity.type
_entity.pdbx_description
1 polymer ?
#
loop_
_entity_poly.entity_id
_entity_poly.type
_entity_poly.pdbx_seq_one_letter_code
_entity_poly.pdbx_strand_id
1 'polypeptide(L)' 'MNFVWVTDGQGWKTAHLPLAEAFAHIPNVFNLEMIKRGYLTELLQ' A
#
# COMPACT_ATOMS: atom_id res chain seq x y z
N MET A 1 -16.53 -4.31 3.88
CA MET A 1 -15.28 -4.88 3.32
C MET A 1 -14.37 -3.71 3.02
N ASN A 2 -13.15 -3.71 3.57
CA ASN A 2 -12.16 -2.67 3.30
C ASN A 2 -11.25 -3.14 2.17
N PHE A 3 -11.07 -2.30 1.15
CA PHE A 3 -10.05 -2.54 0.13
C PHE A 3 -8.68 -2.21 0.73
N VAL A 4 -7.71 -3.10 0.52
CA VAL A 4 -6.31 -2.95 0.98
C VAL A 4 -5.40 -3.24 -0.20
N TRP A 5 -4.49 -2.32 -0.49
CA TRP A 5 -3.45 -2.51 -1.51
C TRP A 5 -2.11 -2.78 -0.82
N VAL A 6 -1.47 -3.91 -1.13
CA VAL A 6 -0.11 -4.22 -0.68
C VAL A 6 0.86 -4.05 -1.85
N THR A 7 1.95 -3.30 -1.63
CA THR A 7 2.99 -3.05 -2.63
C THR A 7 4.30 -3.72 -2.23
N ASP A 8 5.04 -4.21 -3.23
CA ASP A 8 6.42 -4.63 -3.08
C ASP A 8 7.39 -3.81 -3.95
N GLY A 9 8.56 -3.51 -3.41
CA GLY A 9 9.75 -3.18 -4.20
C GLY A 9 9.74 -1.92 -5.08
N GLN A 10 10.54 -2.00 -6.15
CA GLN A 10 11.07 -0.86 -6.92
C GLN A 10 10.20 -0.43 -8.12
N GLY A 11 9.02 -1.02 -8.32
CA GLY A 11 8.15 -0.72 -9.48
C GLY A 11 7.77 0.77 -9.59
N TRP A 12 7.81 1.50 -8.48
CA TRP A 12 7.64 2.95 -8.46
C TRP A 12 8.68 3.70 -9.30
N LYS A 13 9.89 3.17 -9.51
CA LYS A 13 10.94 3.85 -10.30
C LYS A 13 10.55 4.06 -11.76
N THR A 14 9.72 3.19 -12.31
CA THR A 14 9.29 3.25 -13.73
C THR A 14 7.81 3.62 -13.88
N ALA A 15 7.01 3.49 -12.82
CA ALA A 15 5.57 3.74 -12.84
C ALA A 15 5.12 4.78 -11.78
N HIS A 16 5.98 5.73 -11.39
CA HIS A 16 5.67 6.66 -10.29
C HIS A 16 4.41 7.50 -10.54
N LEU A 17 4.15 7.94 -11.78
CA LEU A 17 2.97 8.76 -12.11
C LEU A 17 1.65 8.00 -11.94
N PRO A 18 1.44 6.83 -12.55
CA PRO A 18 0.20 6.06 -12.35
C PRO A 18 0.06 5.55 -10.91
N LEU A 19 1.15 5.21 -10.23
CA LEU A 19 1.08 4.79 -8.81
C LEU A 19 0.71 5.94 -7.88
N ALA A 20 1.22 7.16 -8.14
CA ALA A 20 0.85 8.34 -7.35
C ALA A 20 -0.64 8.67 -7.48
N GLU A 21 -1.20 8.55 -8.69
CA GLU A 21 -2.63 8.74 -8.95
C GLU A 21 -3.46 7.67 -8.22
N ALA A 22 -3.09 6.39 -8.32
CA ALA A 22 -3.75 5.32 -7.58
C ALA A 22 -3.70 5.54 -6.05
N PHE A 23 -2.53 5.89 -5.50
CA PHE A 23 -2.36 6.11 -4.06
C PHE A 23 -3.10 7.35 -3.55
N ALA A 24 -3.40 8.33 -4.40
CA ALA A 24 -4.24 9.46 -4.03
C ALA A 24 -5.69 9.06 -3.75
N HIS A 25 -6.16 7.93 -4.31
CA HIS A 25 -7.54 7.47 -4.19
C HIS A 25 -7.69 6.23 -3.29
N ILE A 26 -6.61 5.50 -3.01
CA ILE A 26 -6.64 4.30 -2.19
C ILE A 26 -6.23 4.65 -0.76
N PRO A 27 -7.14 4.54 0.23
CA PRO A 27 -6.84 4.96 1.60
C PRO A 27 -5.91 3.99 2.34
N ASN A 28 -5.94 2.70 1.98
CA ASN A 28 -5.25 1.64 2.71
C ASN A 28 -4.13 1.05 1.84
N VAL A 29 -2.98 1.74 1.80
CA VAL A 29 -1.78 1.29 1.08
C VAL A 29 -0.73 0.83 2.07
N PHE A 30 -0.23 -0.39 1.90
CA PHE A 30 0.78 -0.99 2.76
C PHE A 30 1.98 -1.44 1.94
N ASN A 31 3.19 -1.18 2.44
CA ASN A 31 4.40 -1.82 1.93
C ASN A 31 4.75 -3.06 2.77
N LEU A 32 5.68 -3.89 2.29
CA LEU A 32 6.09 -5.12 2.99
C LEU A 32 6.64 -4.89 4.40
N GLU A 33 7.26 -3.74 4.69
CA GLU A 33 7.75 -3.41 6.03
C GLU A 33 6.59 -3.18 7.01
N MET A 34 5.56 -2.46 6.57
CA MET A 34 4.35 -2.23 7.35
C MET A 34 3.63 -3.55 7.70
N ILE A 35 3.59 -4.49 6.75
CA ILE A 35 3.04 -5.82 7.00
C ILE A 35 3.84 -6.56 8.07
N LYS A 36 5.18 -6.57 7.97
CA LYS A 36 6.06 -7.20 8.97
C LYS A 36 5.92 -6.59 10.36
N ARG A 37 5.62 -5.30 10.45
CA ARG A 37 5.41 -4.57 11.70
C ARG A 37 4.01 -4.79 12.30
N GLY A 38 3.10 -5.45 11.58
CA GLY A 38 1.77 -5.80 12.09
C GLY A 38 0.69 -4.75 11.82
N TYR A 39 0.96 -3.68 11.07
CA TYR A 39 -0.01 -2.59 10.83
C TYR A 39 -1.28 -3.03 10.10
N LEU A 40 -1.21 -4.09 9.29
CA LEU A 40 -2.42 -4.64 8.68
C LEU A 40 -3.34 -5.27 9.73
N THR A 41 -2.78 -5.93 10.74
CA THR A 41 -3.55 -6.50 11.85
C THR A 41 -4.20 -5.39 12.66
N GLU A 42 -3.47 -4.31 12.95
CA GLU A 42 -4.00 -3.14 13.66
C GLU A 42 -5.17 -2.48 12.91
N LEU A 43 -5.14 -2.42 11.57
CA LEU A 43 -6.24 -1.90 10.76
C LEU A 43 -7.52 -2.75 10.86
N LEU A 44 -7.39 -4.05 11.12
CA LEU A 44 -8.49 -5.02 11.09
C LEU A 44 -9.11 -5.29 12.47
N GLN A 45 -8.58 -4.67 13.54
CA GLN A 45 -9.13 -4.71 14.90
C GLN A 45 -10.25 -3.68 15.10
#